data_AF-A0A4U6IYH1-F1
#
_entry.id   AF-A0A4U6IYH1-F1
#
_cell.length_a   1.000
_cell.length_b   1.000
_cell.length_c   1.000
_cell.angle_alpha   90.00
_cell.angle_beta   90.00
_cell.angle_gamma   90.00
#
_symmetry.space_group_name_H-M   'P 1'
#
loop_
_entity.id
_entity.type
_entity.pdbx_description
1 polymer ?
#
loop_
_entity_poly.entity_id
_entity_poly.type
_entity_poly.pdbx_seq_one_letter_code
_entity_poly.pdbx_strand_id
1 'polypeptide(L)'
;EDLINLKDDWLIDTLMPSSQAGILVAPFKSFKSSLAMHMALMVSQGLPFFGYDTKRSKTLYIDNEDTDRELNKRLRNKDNAPED
;
A
#
# COMPACT_ATOMS: atom_id res chain seq x y z
N GLU A 1 -13.37 -0.79 31.71
CA GLU A 1 -14.54 -1.17 30.89
C GLU A 1 -14.40 -0.75 29.41
N ASP A 2 -13.54 0.21 29.05
CA ASP A 2 -13.48 0.76 27.68
C ASP A 2 -12.57 0.03 26.65
N LEU A 3 -11.79 -0.98 27.05
CA LEU A 3 -10.92 -1.70 26.10
C LEU A 3 -11.70 -2.69 25.20
N ILE A 4 -12.88 -3.14 25.62
CA ILE A 4 -13.69 -4.12 24.89
C ILE A 4 -14.42 -3.49 23.68
N ASN A 5 -14.61 -2.17 23.68
CA ASN A 5 -15.29 -1.44 22.60
C ASN A 5 -14.33 -0.64 21.71
N LEU A 6 -13.02 -0.85 21.82
CA LEU A 6 -12.07 -0.21 20.92
C LEU A 6 -12.23 -0.85 19.54
N LYS A 7 -12.99 -0.20 18.66
CA LYS A 7 -13.15 -0.65 17.29
C LYS A 7 -11.79 -0.54 16.61
N ASP A 8 -11.29 -1.66 16.08
CA ASP A 8 -10.01 -1.65 15.38
C ASP A 8 -10.06 -0.63 14.23
N ASP A 9 -9.18 0.37 14.29
CA ASP A 9 -9.01 1.34 13.22
C ASP A 9 -7.99 0.79 12.23
N TRP A 10 -8.44 0.48 11.01
CA TRP A 10 -7.61 -0.12 9.96
C TRP A 10 -7.35 0.89 8.84
N LEU A 11 -6.11 0.93 8.35
CA LEU A 11 -5.74 1.63 7.12
C LEU A 11 -6.00 0.74 5.91
N ILE A 12 -5.69 -0.55 6.05
CA ILE A 12 -6.05 -1.63 5.14
C ILE A 12 -6.65 -2.73 6.01
N ASP A 13 -7.89 -3.12 5.72
CA ASP A 13 -8.66 -4.03 6.56
C ASP A 13 -7.91 -5.34 6.83
N THR A 14 -7.87 -5.76 8.10
CA THR A 14 -7.18 -6.95 8.63
C THR A 14 -5.65 -7.04 8.41
N LEU A 15 -5.06 -6.12 7.64
CA LEU A 15 -3.66 -6.18 7.22
C LEU A 15 -2.79 -5.09 7.87
N MET A 16 -3.28 -3.85 7.91
CA MET A 16 -2.52 -2.70 8.38
C MET A 16 -3.35 -1.83 9.32
N PRO A 17 -3.11 -1.88 10.64
CA PRO A 17 -3.81 -1.02 11.57
C PRO A 17 -3.38 0.45 11.38
N SER A 18 -4.32 1.36 11.58
CA SER A 18 -4.10 2.79 11.57
C SER A 18 -3.16 3.22 12.71
N SER A 19 -2.39 4.28 12.48
CA SER A 19 -1.48 4.89 13.47
C SER A 19 -0.39 3.95 14.03
N GLN A 20 -0.07 2.89 13.31
CA GLN A 20 1.00 1.95 13.65
C GLN A 20 1.99 1.83 12.49
N ALA A 21 3.18 1.27 12.78
CA ALA A 21 4.20 0.98 11.77
C ALA A 21 4.23 -0.52 11.47
N GLY A 22 4.37 -0.87 10.18
CA GLY A 22 4.58 -2.23 9.71
C GLY A 22 5.87 -2.33 8.88
N ILE A 23 6.42 -3.54 8.77
CA ILE A 23 7.61 -3.81 7.97
C ILE A 23 7.28 -4.88 6.93
N LEU A 24 7.50 -4.55 5.65
CA LEU A 24 7.44 -5.50 4.54
C LEU A 24 8.84 -6.07 4.29
N VAL A 25 9.05 -7.35 4.61
CA VAL A 25 10.33 -8.04 4.42
C VAL A 25 10.19 -9.09 3.33
N ALA A 26 11.08 -9.05 2.32
CA ALA A 26 11.17 -10.07 1.29
C ALA A 26 12.58 -10.08 0.66
N PRO A 27 13.01 -11.21 0.05
CA PRO A 27 14.27 -11.28 -0.70
C PRO A 27 14.35 -10.27 -1.86
N PHE A 28 15.57 -10.08 -2.38
CA PHE A 28 15.78 -9.21 -3.54
C PHE A 28 14.91 -9.62 -4.73
N LYS A 29 14.46 -8.63 -5.52
CA LYS A 29 13.58 -8.83 -6.71
C LYS A 29 12.26 -9.57 -6.44
N SER A 30 11.80 -9.61 -5.19
CA SER A 30 10.49 -10.20 -4.81
C SER A 30 9.34 -9.19 -4.85
N PHE A 31 9.45 -8.14 -5.68
CA PHE A 31 8.41 -7.12 -5.87
C PHE A 31 8.02 -6.29 -4.62
N LYS A 32 8.83 -6.28 -3.56
CA LYS A 32 8.58 -5.52 -2.32
C LYS A 32 8.26 -4.04 -2.57
N SER A 33 9.04 -3.36 -3.42
CA SER A 33 8.85 -1.94 -3.74
C SER A 33 7.58 -1.71 -4.57
N SER A 34 7.27 -2.63 -5.49
CA SER A 34 6.03 -2.58 -6.27
C SER A 34 4.80 -2.78 -5.39
N LEU A 35 4.85 -3.72 -4.44
CA LEU A 35 3.79 -3.96 -3.47
C LEU A 35 3.57 -2.75 -2.56
N ALA A 36 4.66 -2.19 -2.00
CA ALA A 36 4.59 -0.98 -1.18
C ALA A 36 4.00 0.22 -1.94
N MET A 37 4.40 0.44 -3.20
CA MET A 37 3.83 1.46 -4.07
C MET A 37 2.35 1.20 -4.38
N HIS A 38 1.96 -0.06 -4.58
CA HIS A 38 0.57 -0.43 -4.84
C HIS A 38 -0.31 -0.16 -3.61
N MET A 39 0.14 -0.59 -2.42
CA MET A 39 -0.51 -0.28 -1.14
C MET A 39 -0.69 1.23 -0.97
N ALA A 40 0.38 2.01 -1.18
CA ALA A 40 0.34 3.46 -1.08
C ALA A 40 -0.67 4.10 -2.05
N LEU A 41 -0.74 3.61 -3.29
CA LEU A 41 -1.73 4.10 -4.25
C LEU A 41 -3.16 3.79 -3.80
N MET A 42 -3.45 2.53 -3.45
CA MET A 42 -4.81 2.12 -3.08
C MET A 42 -5.31 2.91 -1.87
N VAL A 43 -4.47 3.06 -0.83
CA VAL A 43 -4.76 3.90 0.34
C VAL A 43 -4.95 5.37 -0.03
N SER A 44 -4.16 5.91 -0.96
CA SER A 44 -4.31 7.32 -1.38
C SER A 44 -5.64 7.60 -2.10
N GLN A 45 -6.16 6.59 -2.81
CA GLN A 45 -7.39 6.68 -3.59
C GLN A 45 -8.63 6.20 -2.82
N GLY A 46 -8.44 5.39 -1.77
CA GLY A 46 -9.54 4.69 -1.09
C GLY A 46 -10.10 3.54 -1.93
N LEU A 47 -9.28 2.92 -2.78
CA LEU A 47 -9.66 1.76 -3.58
C LEU A 47 -9.27 0.45 -2.89
N PRO A 48 -9.94 -0.67 -3.15
CA PRO A 48 -9.59 -1.96 -2.56
C PRO A 48 -8.16 -2.38 -2.90
N PHE A 49 -7.43 -2.86 -1.90
CA PHE A 49 -6.12 -3.46 -2.07
C PHE A 49 -6.28 -4.99 -2.05
N PHE A 50 -6.19 -5.66 -3.20
CA PHE A 50 -6.39 -7.12 -3.31
C PHE A 50 -7.65 -7.66 -2.62
N GLY A 51 -8.76 -6.91 -2.69
CA GLY A 51 -10.02 -7.28 -2.06
C GLY A 51 -10.17 -6.87 -0.60
N TYR A 52 -9.13 -6.28 0.01
CA TYR A 52 -9.20 -5.63 1.32
C TYR A 52 -9.63 -4.18 1.17
N ASP A 53 -10.63 -3.76 1.95
CA ASP A 53 -11.06 -2.37 1.99
C ASP A 53 -9.93 -1.48 2.53
N THR A 54 -9.81 -0.27 1.97
CA THR A 54 -8.81 0.71 2.40
C THR A 54 -9.48 1.98 2.92
N LYS A 55 -8.88 2.58 3.94
CA LYS A 55 -9.28 3.89 4.45
C LYS A 55 -8.51 4.98 3.71
N ARG A 56 -9.22 5.80 2.92
CA ARG A 56 -8.59 6.87 2.14
C ARG A 56 -7.79 7.83 3.02
N SER A 57 -6.51 8.04 2.69
CA SER A 57 -5.59 8.87 3.47
C SER A 57 -4.59 9.64 2.61
N LYS A 58 -4.12 10.81 3.10
CA LYS A 58 -2.97 11.49 2.49
C LYS A 58 -1.74 10.60 2.64
N THR A 59 -1.15 10.23 1.52
CA THR A 59 -0.09 9.23 1.47
C THR A 59 1.19 9.83 0.88
N LEU A 60 2.33 9.56 1.52
CA LEU A 60 3.67 9.93 1.05
C LEU A 60 4.47 8.64 0.81
N TYR A 61 4.93 8.44 -0.41
CA TYR A 61 5.85 7.36 -0.76
C TYR A 61 7.26 7.94 -0.95
N ILE A 62 8.22 7.48 -0.15
CA ILE A 62 9.61 7.93 -0.21
C ILE A 62 10.43 6.78 -0.81
N ASP A 63 11.06 7.03 -1.96
CA ASP A 63 11.98 6.10 -2.60
C ASP A 63 13.42 6.59 -2.41
N ASN A 64 14.27 5.72 -1.87
CA ASN A 64 15.71 5.99 -1.69
C ASN A 64 16.59 5.00 -2.49
N GLU A 65 15.99 4.03 -3.18
CA GLU A 65 16.73 2.98 -3.92
C GLU A 65 16.66 3.19 -5.44
N ASP A 66 15.53 3.70 -5.96
CA ASP A 66 15.27 3.81 -7.39
C ASP A 66 15.47 5.24 -7.94
N THR A 67 15.64 5.33 -9.26
CA THR A 67 15.64 6.62 -9.98
C THR A 67 14.22 7.07 -10.32
N ASP A 68 14.02 8.39 -10.52
CA ASP A 68 12.74 8.96 -10.96
C ASP A 68 12.17 8.29 -12.21
N ARG A 69 13.04 7.82 -13.11
CA ARG A 69 12.64 7.10 -14.33
C ARG A 69 11.98 5.76 -14.00
N GLU A 70 12.56 4.97 -13.11
CA GLU A 70 12.01 3.68 -12.69
C GLU A 70 10.71 3.86 -11.91
N LEU A 71 10.64 4.90 -11.07
CA LEU A 71 9.43 5.27 -10.35
C LEU A 71 8.27 5.62 -11.31
N ASN A 72 8.54 6.49 -12.29
CA ASN A 72 7.56 6.88 -13.30
C ASN A 72 7.11 5.71 -14.18
N LYS A 73 8.00 4.76 -14.48
CA LYS A 73 7.66 3.54 -15.21
C LYS A 73 6.67 2.68 -14.43
N ARG A 74 6.89 2.50 -13.11
CA ARG A 74 5.95 1.77 -12.23
C ARG A 74 4.59 2.45 -12.11
N LEU A 75 4.55 3.79 -12.12
CA LEU A 75 3.30 4.54 -12.11
C LEU A 75 2.54 4.42 -13.43
N ARG A 76 3.24 4.51 -14.57
CA ARG A 76 2.65 4.48 -15.92
C ARG A 76 2.21 3.09 -16.37
N ASN A 77 2.88 2.03 -15.91
CA ASN A 77 2.54 0.66 -16.29
C ASN A 77 1.27 0.12 -15.61
N LYS A 78 0.52 0.95 -14.86
CA LYS A 78 -0.72 0.54 -14.18
C LYS A 78 -1.89 0.26 -15.13
N ASP A 79 -1.90 0.89 -16.30
CA ASP A 79 -3.02 0.80 -17.26
C ASP A 79 -2.82 -0.27 -18.36
N ASN A 80 -1.71 -1.04 -18.31
CA ASN A 80 -1.34 -2.01 -19.36
C ASN A 80 -1.08 -3.42 -18.81
N ALA A 81 -1.82 -3.85 -17.79
CA ALA A 81 -1.92 -5.28 -17.51
C ALA A 81 -2.85 -5.91 -18.56
N PRO A 82 -2.43 -6.95 -19.31
CA PRO A 82 -3.37 -7.72 -20.11
C PRO A 82 -4.49 -8.24 -19.20
N GLU A 83 -5.74 -8.10 -19.65
CA GLU A 83 -6.84 -8.88 -19.10
C GLU A 83 -6.63 -10.34 -19.55
N ASP A 84 -5.84 -11.09 -18.79
CA ASP A 84 -5.79 -12.56 -18.86
C ASP A 84 -6.53 -13.17 -17.65
#